data_AF-A0A518FKP8-F1
#
_entry.id   AF-A0A518FKP8-F1
#
_cell.length_a   1.000
_cell.length_b   1.000
_cell.length_c   1.000
_cell.angle_alpha   90.00
_cell.angle_beta   90.00
_cell.angle_gamma   90.00
#
_symmetry.space_group_name_H-M   'P 1'
#
loop_
_entity.id
_entity.type
_entity.pdbx_description
1 polymer ?
#
loop_
_entity_poly.entity_id
_entity_poly.type
_entity_poly.pdbx_seq_one_letter_code
_entity_poly.pdbx_strand_id
1 'polypeptide(L)'
;MENIWRILVNIDEFLIIGASLAGLVFVLTWPRVRGKGLMAGGLGLILISELRPLLVPLFAKWFDGQPLMGPDEYRDFWYFSFFMLNLSVLGKILLAVAVFQLRGGLRSEQSLRLNSVETGDD
;
A
#
# COMPACT_ATOMS: atom_id res chain seq x y z
N MET A 1 -16.05 10.47 25.63
CA MET A 1 -16.15 9.33 24.70
C MET A 1 -15.56 9.68 23.33
N GLU A 2 -15.96 10.80 22.71
CA GLU A 2 -15.51 11.19 21.36
C GLU A 2 -14.00 11.41 21.22
N ASN A 3 -13.35 12.02 22.22
CA ASN A 3 -11.89 12.22 22.21
C ASN A 3 -11.09 10.91 22.31
N ILE A 4 -11.60 9.92 23.05
CA ILE A 4 -10.94 8.61 23.19
C ILE A 4 -11.02 7.84 21.87
N TRP A 5 -12.18 7.91 21.20
CA TRP A 5 -12.36 7.33 19.87
C TRP A 5 -11.42 7.94 18.82
N ARG A 6 -11.26 9.27 18.81
CA ARG A 6 -10.30 9.94 17.90
C ARG A 6 -8.86 9.53 18.17
N ILE A 7 -8.47 9.36 19.44
CA ILE A 7 -7.12 8.91 19.81
C ILE A 7 -6.89 7.48 19.33
N LEU A 8 -7.85 6.58 19.54
CA LEU A 8 -7.76 5.19 19.08
C LEU A 8 -7.63 5.09 17.56
N VAL A 9 -8.44 5.85 16.80
CA VAL A 9 -8.38 5.88 15.34
C VAL A 9 -7.03 6.42 14.84
N ASN A 10 -6.53 7.51 15.43
CA ASN A 10 -5.21 8.03 15.08
C ASN A 10 -4.10 7.01 15.34
N ILE A 11 -4.13 6.32 16.49
CA ILE A 11 -3.12 5.30 16.82
C ILE A 11 -3.13 4.16 15.80
N ASP A 12 -4.31 3.67 15.43
CA ASP A 12 -4.47 2.61 14.43
C ASP A 12 -3.92 3.04 13.06
N GLU A 13 -4.23 4.25 12.63
CA GLU A 13 -3.77 4.83 11.36
C GLU A 13 -2.24 4.98 11.33
N PHE A 14 -1.63 5.45 12.41
CA PHE A 14 -0.16 5.52 12.54
C PHE A 14 0.50 4.14 12.57
N LEU A 15 -0.14 3.14 13.17
CA LEU A 15 0.35 1.76 13.17
C LEU A 15 0.31 1.16 11.76
N ILE A 16 -0.77 1.40 10.99
CA ILE A 16 -0.91 0.94 9.60
C ILE A 16 0.15 1.60 8.71
N ILE A 17 0.36 2.90 8.84
CA ILE A 17 1.40 3.64 8.10
C ILE A 17 2.79 3.09 8.47
N GLY A 18 3.08 2.93 9.77
CA GLY A 18 4.34 2.40 10.27
C GLY A 18 4.62 0.97 9.79
N ALA A 19 3.62 0.10 9.83
CA ALA A 19 3.72 -1.26 9.32
C ALA A 19 3.95 -1.31 7.81
N SER A 20 3.27 -0.42 7.06
CA SER A 20 3.44 -0.32 5.61
C SER A 20 4.83 0.19 5.23
N LEU A 21 5.37 1.16 5.97
CA LEU A 21 6.74 1.66 5.83
C LEU A 21 7.78 0.57 6.14
N ALA A 22 7.63 -0.13 7.26
CA ALA A 22 8.50 -1.24 7.63
C ALA A 22 8.46 -2.35 6.56
N GLY A 23 7.27 -2.70 6.07
CA GLY A 23 7.08 -3.64 4.98
C GLY A 23 7.75 -3.18 3.68
N LEU A 24 7.67 -1.89 3.35
CA LEU A 24 8.28 -1.34 2.14
C LEU A 24 9.81 -1.35 2.23
N VAL A 25 10.39 -0.93 3.35
CA VAL A 25 11.83 -1.05 3.61
C VAL A 25 12.29 -2.49 3.47
N PHE A 26 11.56 -3.42 4.09
CA PHE A 26 11.86 -4.84 4.04
C PHE A 26 11.86 -5.38 2.61
N VAL A 27 10.82 -5.08 1.82
CA VAL A 27 10.74 -5.44 0.40
C VAL A 27 11.92 -4.85 -0.39
N LEU A 28 12.31 -3.60 -0.13
CA LEU A 28 13.43 -2.94 -0.79
C LEU A 28 14.77 -3.57 -0.43
N THR A 29 14.98 -3.97 0.83
CA THR A 29 16.19 -4.68 1.29
C THR A 29 16.23 -6.15 0.90
N TRP A 30 15.09 -6.76 0.54
CA TRP A 30 15.05 -8.16 0.14
C TRP A 30 15.81 -8.37 -1.19
N PRO A 31 16.65 -9.41 -1.34
CA PRO A 31 17.30 -9.74 -2.62
C PRO A 31 16.30 -9.87 -3.78
N ARG A 32 16.75 -9.80 -5.03
CA ARG A 32 15.89 -9.78 -6.24
C ARG A 32 14.98 -11.03 -6.33
N VAL A 33 13.78 -10.96 -5.76
CA VAL A 33 12.73 -11.98 -5.85
C VAL A 33 11.67 -11.56 -6.87
N ARG A 34 11.13 -12.54 -7.62
CA ARG A 34 9.99 -12.33 -8.52
C ARG A 34 8.81 -11.73 -7.76
N GLY A 35 8.21 -10.67 -8.29
CA GLY A 35 7.08 -9.96 -7.66
C GLY A 35 7.47 -8.81 -6.72
N LYS A 36 8.76 -8.59 -6.43
CA LYS A 36 9.25 -7.48 -5.58
C LYS A 36 8.75 -6.10 -6.03
N GLY A 37 8.75 -5.83 -7.34
CA GLY A 37 8.27 -4.55 -7.89
C GLY A 37 6.77 -4.31 -7.65
N LEU A 38 5.96 -5.37 -7.73
CA LEU A 38 4.52 -5.30 -7.46
C LEU A 38 4.25 -5.16 -5.96
N MET A 39 5.06 -5.80 -5.12
CA MET A 39 5.02 -5.61 -3.66
C MET A 39 5.36 -4.18 -3.25
N ALA A 40 6.46 -3.63 -3.78
CA ALA A 40 6.87 -2.26 -3.49
C ALA A 40 5.86 -1.24 -4.02
N GLY A 41 5.36 -1.44 -5.25
CA GLY A 41 4.31 -0.61 -5.83
C GLY A 41 3.00 -0.68 -5.06
N GLY A 42 2.58 -1.90 -4.66
CA GLY A 42 1.36 -2.10 -3.87
C GLY A 42 1.42 -1.44 -2.50
N LEU A 43 2.53 -1.63 -1.77
CA LEU A 43 2.78 -0.98 -0.49
C LEU A 43 2.89 0.55 -0.62
N GLY A 44 3.48 1.04 -1.71
CA GLY A 44 3.54 2.48 -2.01
C GLY A 44 2.15 3.09 -2.23
N LEU A 45 1.28 2.43 -2.98
CA LEU A 45 -0.09 2.89 -3.22
C LEU A 45 -0.93 2.85 -1.94
N ILE A 46 -0.75 1.83 -1.10
CA ILE A 46 -1.37 1.78 0.23
C ILE A 46 -0.88 2.96 1.07
N LEU A 47 0.43 3.18 1.18
CA LEU A 47 0.99 4.31 1.92
C LEU A 47 0.43 5.66 1.45
N ILE A 48 0.37 5.91 0.14
CA ILE A 48 -0.22 7.15 -0.41
C ILE A 48 -1.70 7.27 -0.01
N SER A 49 -2.45 6.16 -0.02
CA SER A 49 -3.86 6.17 0.36
C SER A 49 -4.11 6.37 1.86
N GLU A 50 -3.21 5.87 2.71
CA GLU A 50 -3.25 6.01 4.18
C GLU A 50 -2.73 7.39 4.62
N LEU A 51 -2.04 8.14 3.76
CA LEU A 51 -1.68 9.54 3.99
C LEU A 51 -2.85 10.51 3.73
N ARG A 52 -4.04 10.02 3.39
CA ARG A 52 -5.26 10.82 3.19
C ARG A 52 -5.54 11.85 4.30
N PRO A 53 -5.47 11.54 5.61
CA PRO A 53 -5.67 12.56 6.66
C PRO A 53 -4.64 13.69 6.64
N LEU A 54 -3.44 13.48 6.07
CA LEU A 54 -2.44 14.53 5.86
C LEU A 54 -2.66 15.27 4.53
N LEU A 55 -3.13 14.56 3.51
CA LEU A 55 -3.37 15.09 2.18
C LEU A 55 -4.68 15.90 2.09
N VAL A 56 -5.70 15.58 2.89
CA VAL A 56 -6.98 16.31 2.93
C VAL A 56 -6.81 17.76 3.40
N PRO A 57 -6.09 18.06 4.50
CA PRO A 57 -5.78 19.43 4.90
C PRO A 57 -4.90 20.17 3.88
N LEU A 58 -3.97 19.47 3.22
CA LEU A 58 -3.15 20.04 2.14
C LEU A 58 -4.00 20.40 0.92
N PHE A 59 -4.93 19.53 0.54
CA PHE A 59 -5.89 19.76 -0.52
C PHE A 59 -6.82 20.92 -0.15
N ALA A 60 -7.32 20.97 1.08
CA ALA A 60 -8.14 22.07 1.59
C ALA A 60 -7.42 23.42 1.57
N LYS A 61 -6.11 23.45 1.90
CA LYS A 61 -5.27 24.64 1.80
C LYS A 61 -5.04 25.10 0.36
N TRP A 62 -5.22 24.21 -0.63
CA TRP A 62 -5.06 24.56 -2.04
C TRP A 62 -6.25 25.40 -2.55
N PHE A 63 -7.40 25.32 -1.90
CA PHE A 63 -8.60 26.12 -2.17
C PHE A 63 -8.70 27.38 -1.29
N ASP A 64 -7.58 27.87 -0.78
CA ASP A 64 -7.49 28.93 0.24
C ASP A 64 -8.44 30.10 -0.05
N GLY A 65 -9.48 30.25 0.80
CA GLY A 65 -10.43 31.36 0.75
C GLY A 65 -11.81 31.07 0.14
N GLN A 66 -12.05 29.89 -0.45
CA GLN A 66 -13.40 29.49 -0.88
C GLN A 66 -13.99 28.47 0.09
N PRO A 67 -15.25 28.64 0.54
CA PRO A 67 -15.89 27.62 1.34
C PRO A 67 -15.92 26.32 0.51
N LEU A 68 -15.34 25.24 1.05
CA LEU A 68 -15.40 23.85 0.52
C LEU A 68 -16.84 23.28 0.37
N MET A 69 -17.85 24.15 0.38
CA MET A 69 -19.28 23.87 0.31
C MET A 69 -19.92 24.32 -1.02
N GLY A 70 -19.13 24.76 -2.01
CA GLY A 70 -19.65 24.88 -3.37
C GLY A 70 -19.83 23.49 -4.02
N PRO A 71 -20.78 23.33 -4.96
CA PRO A 71 -21.09 22.04 -5.56
C PRO A 71 -19.91 21.45 -6.36
N ASP A 72 -19.02 22.28 -6.90
CA ASP A 72 -17.87 21.84 -7.68
C ASP A 72 -16.71 21.39 -6.78
N GLU A 73 -16.43 22.13 -5.70
CA GLU A 73 -15.38 21.79 -4.73
C GLU A 73 -15.74 20.52 -3.92
N TYR A 74 -17.03 20.35 -3.59
CA TYR A 74 -17.52 19.12 -2.98
C TYR A 74 -17.36 17.91 -3.92
N ARG A 75 -17.62 18.11 -5.22
CA ARG A 75 -17.44 17.09 -6.25
C ARG A 75 -15.97 16.71 -6.40
N ASP A 76 -15.06 17.67 -6.40
CA ASP A 76 -13.61 17.44 -6.46
C ASP A 76 -13.09 16.72 -5.21
N PHE A 77 -13.57 17.10 -4.02
CA PHE A 77 -13.27 16.39 -2.78
C PHE A 77 -13.77 14.94 -2.79
N TRP A 78 -14.95 14.70 -3.36
CA TRP A 78 -15.50 13.36 -3.55
C TRP A 78 -14.66 12.52 -4.51
N TYR A 79 -14.26 13.10 -5.66
CA TYR A 79 -13.36 12.43 -6.60
C TYR A 79 -12.02 12.11 -5.97
N PHE A 80 -11.44 13.04 -5.20
CA PHE A 80 -10.20 12.81 -4.47
C PHE A 80 -10.34 11.66 -3.46
N SER A 81 -11.43 11.65 -2.68
CA SER A 81 -11.71 10.60 -1.70
C SER A 81 -11.92 9.23 -2.35
N PHE A 82 -12.65 9.20 -3.47
CA PHE A 82 -12.88 7.99 -4.25
C PHE A 82 -11.60 7.49 -4.90
N PHE A 83 -10.79 8.39 -5.49
CA PHE A 83 -9.49 8.08 -6.07
C PHE A 83 -8.55 7.45 -5.04
N MET A 84 -8.44 8.06 -3.85
CA MET A 84 -7.63 7.51 -2.76
C MET A 84 -8.11 6.12 -2.31
N LEU A 85 -9.42 5.86 -2.31
CA LEU A 85 -9.97 4.56 -1.96
C LEU A 85 -9.61 3.50 -3.02
N ASN A 86 -9.73 3.85 -4.30
CA ASN A 86 -9.30 2.98 -5.39
C ASN A 86 -7.80 2.72 -5.36
N LEU A 87 -6.99 3.71 -4.98
CA LEU A 87 -5.55 3.55 -4.82
C LEU A 87 -5.22 2.50 -3.75
N SER A 88 -5.90 2.55 -2.60
CA SER A 88 -5.76 1.55 -1.53
C SER A 88 -6.14 0.15 -2.00
N VAL A 89 -7.27 0.01 -2.71
CA VAL A 89 -7.74 -1.27 -3.24
C VAL A 89 -6.76 -1.83 -4.28
N LEU A 90 -6.29 -0.99 -5.21
CA LEU A 90 -5.30 -1.37 -6.22
C LEU A 90 -4.00 -1.83 -5.56
N GLY A 91 -3.55 -1.11 -4.52
CA GLY A 91 -2.38 -1.48 -3.73
C GLY A 91 -2.52 -2.85 -3.08
N LYS A 92 -3.68 -3.15 -2.49
CA LYS A 92 -3.99 -4.47 -1.89
C LYS A 92 -4.03 -5.58 -2.93
N ILE A 93 -4.62 -5.33 -4.10
CA ILE A 93 -4.64 -6.31 -5.22
C ILE A 93 -3.21 -6.60 -5.70
N LEU A 94 -2.38 -5.58 -5.88
CA LEU A 94 -0.98 -5.74 -6.27
C LEU A 94 -0.19 -6.55 -5.23
N LEU A 95 -0.46 -6.31 -3.95
CA LEU A 95 0.16 -7.05 -2.85
C LEU A 95 -0.26 -8.52 -2.87
N ALA A 96 -1.55 -8.80 -3.08
CA ALA A 96 -2.06 -10.17 -3.24
C ALA A 96 -1.40 -10.88 -4.43
N VAL A 97 -1.36 -10.23 -5.60
CA VAL A 97 -0.72 -10.78 -6.81
C VAL A 97 0.77 -11.03 -6.58
N ALA A 98 1.47 -10.12 -5.90
CA ALA A 98 2.88 -10.27 -5.58
C ALA A 98 3.12 -11.45 -4.63
N VAL A 99 2.27 -11.67 -3.64
CA VAL A 99 2.30 -12.86 -2.76
C VAL A 99 2.08 -14.14 -3.56
N PHE A 100 1.15 -14.15 -4.51
CA PHE A 100 0.94 -15.27 -5.42
C PHE A 100 2.17 -15.56 -6.29
N GLN A 101 2.83 -14.52 -6.82
CA GLN A 101 4.06 -14.69 -7.60
C GLN A 101 5.22 -15.20 -6.74
N LEU A 102 5.33 -14.76 -5.49
CA LEU A 102 6.30 -15.27 -4.53
C LEU A 102 6.09 -16.76 -4.24
N ARG A 103 4.83 -17.16 -4.00
CA ARG A 103 4.48 -18.57 -3.79
C ARG A 103 4.76 -19.44 -5.02
N GLY A 104 4.47 -18.93 -6.21
CA GLY A 104 4.80 -19.59 -7.47
C GLY A 104 6.32 -19.71 -7.70
N GLY A 105 7.06 -18.64 -7.40
CA GLY A 105 8.53 -18.61 -7.48
C GLY A 105 9.19 -19.63 -6.55
N LEU A 106 8.77 -19.66 -5.28
CA LEU A 106 9.29 -20.61 -4.29
C LEU A 106 9.04 -22.07 -4.68
N ARG A 107 7.87 -22.39 -5.25
CA ARG A 107 7.58 -23.73 -5.77
C ARG A 107 8.48 -24.11 -6.94
N SER A 108 8.75 -23.18 -7.85
CA SER A 108 9.64 -23.43 -9.00
C SER A 108 11.10 -23.60 -8.60
N GLU A 109 11.58 -22.84 -7.61
CA GLU A 109 12.94 -22.99 -7.11
C GLU A 109 13.12 -24.28 -6.30
N GLN A 110 12.11 -24.70 -5.54
CA GLN A 110 12.11 -26.01 -4.87
C GLN A 110 12.15 -27.16 -5.88
N SER A 111 11.35 -27.11 -6.95
CA SER A 111 11.38 -28.15 -7.98
C SER A 111 12.71 -28.19 -8.74
N LEU A 112 13.33 -27.03 -9.00
CA LEU A 112 14.65 -26.96 -9.64
C LEU A 112 15.75 -27.55 -8.74
N ARG A 113 15.72 -27.24 -7.44
CA ARG A 113 16.67 -27.81 -6.47
C ARG A 113 16.50 -29.32 -6.28
N LEU A 114 15.26 -29.81 -6.29
CA LEU A 114 14.99 -31.25 -6.23
C LEU A 114 15.51 -31.98 -7.48
N ASN A 115 15.25 -31.43 -8.68
CA ASN A 115 15.78 -32.00 -9.92
C ASN A 115 17.31 -31.98 -9.97
N SER A 116 17.97 -30.90 -9.50
CA SER A 116 19.44 -30.83 -9.49
C SER A 116 20.10 -31.84 -8.54
N VAL A 117 19.41 -32.22 -7.45
CA VAL A 117 19.89 -33.26 -6.54
C VAL A 117 19.69 -34.66 -7.14
N GLU A 118 18.65 -34.87 -7.94
CA GLU A 118 18.41 -36.13 -8.66
C GLU A 118 19.35 -36.34 -9.85
N THR A 119 19.81 -35.27 -10.52
CA THR A 119 20.73 -35.39 -11.66
C THR A 119 22.21 -35.47 -11.33
N GLY A 120 22.62 -35.37 -10.06
CA GLY A 120 24.01 -35.64 -9.63
C GLY A 120 25.07 -34.91 -10.46
N ASP A 121 25.29 -33.63 -10.18
CA ASP A 121 26.51 -32.96 -10.61
C ASP A 121 27.52 -33.07 -9.46
N ASP A 122 28.49 -33.98 -9.65
CA ASP A 122 29.71 -34.15 -8.86
C ASP A 122 30.66 -32.94 -9.00
#